data_AF-A0A356U8Y7-F1
#
_entry.id   AF-A0A356U8Y7-F1
#
_cell.length_a   1.000
_cell.length_b   1.000
_cell.length_c   1.000
_cell.angle_alpha   90.00
_cell.angle_beta   90.00
_cell.angle_gamma   90.00
#
_symmetry.space_group_name_H-M   'P 1'
#
loop_
_entity.id
_entity.type
_entity.pdbx_description
1 polymer ?
#
loop_
_entity_poly.entity_id
_entity_poly.type
_entity_poly.pdbx_seq_one_letter_code
_entity_poly.pdbx_strand_id
1 'polypeptide(L)'
;MKFSDKDVNALFDAVKKVGTSVEAQAGTELAALGMYDHSFYYRILEADGEDKANEMHKKVWLKHVKDYVIEGKDDLKIDKIEDVQTVGLITKIAFEKRGCIFDIGEINPDIFVGIITRDPLKEFVEDAFQEEIRNPYMRSLARVMNSVFEGIVEECGLSASIEVTQDQSLYLGDSVTKVVYQSK
;
A
#
# COMPACT_ATOMS: atom_id res chain seq x y z
N MET A 1 2.04 -1.08 -15.64
CA MET A 1 3.05 -0.80 -16.68
C MET A 1 4.12 -1.86 -16.56
N LYS A 2 4.24 -2.79 -17.51
CA LYS A 2 5.28 -3.82 -17.45
C LYS A 2 6.59 -3.26 -18.00
N PHE A 3 7.59 -3.08 -17.13
CA PHE A 3 8.95 -2.78 -17.57
C PHE A 3 9.48 -3.96 -18.38
N SER A 4 10.14 -3.69 -19.50
CA SER A 4 10.72 -4.78 -20.29
C SER A 4 11.89 -5.41 -19.52
N ASP A 5 12.19 -6.70 -19.77
CA ASP A 5 13.37 -7.35 -19.17
C ASP A 5 14.65 -6.56 -19.47
N LYS A 6 14.69 -5.88 -20.63
CA LYS A 6 15.78 -4.98 -21.00
C LYS A 6 15.89 -3.80 -20.03
N ASP A 7 14.78 -3.17 -19.66
CA ASP A 7 14.78 -2.02 -18.75
C ASP A 7 15.13 -2.44 -17.31
N VAL A 8 14.59 -3.57 -16.85
CA VAL A 8 14.93 -4.13 -15.53
C VAL A 8 16.42 -4.47 -15.45
N ASN A 9 16.96 -5.17 -16.47
CA ASN A 9 18.38 -5.48 -16.52
C ASN A 9 19.24 -4.21 -16.61
N ALA A 10 18.81 -3.21 -17.38
CA ALA A 10 19.52 -1.93 -17.46
C ALA A 10 19.54 -1.19 -16.13
N LEU A 11 18.44 -1.24 -15.35
CA LEU A 11 18.39 -0.69 -14.00
C LEU A 11 19.35 -1.44 -13.06
N PHE A 12 19.35 -2.76 -13.06
CA PHE A 12 20.25 -3.54 -12.20
C PHE A 12 21.72 -3.32 -12.56
N ASP A 13 22.04 -3.22 -13.86
CA ASP A 13 23.37 -2.84 -14.32
C ASP A 13 23.75 -1.41 -13.88
N ALA A 14 22.80 -0.47 -13.89
CA ALA A 14 23.03 0.88 -13.39
C ALA A 14 23.31 0.89 -11.88
N VAL A 15 22.52 0.17 -11.09
CA VAL A 15 22.72 0.01 -9.64
C VAL A 15 24.12 -0.56 -9.36
N LYS A 16 24.53 -1.59 -10.11
CA LYS A 16 25.87 -2.18 -9.99
C LYS A 16 26.98 -1.18 -10.34
N LYS A 17 26.79 -0.33 -11.36
CA LYS A 17 27.77 0.71 -11.75
C LYS A 17 27.95 1.79 -10.68
N VAL A 18 26.91 2.08 -9.89
CA VAL A 18 26.98 3.00 -8.74
C VAL A 18 27.68 2.35 -7.53
N GLY A 19 27.95 1.04 -7.59
CA GLY A 19 28.69 0.32 -6.54
C GLY A 19 27.82 -0.10 -5.36
N THR A 20 26.51 -0.25 -5.55
CA THR A 20 25.57 -0.73 -4.53
C THR A 20 24.84 -2.00 -5.00
N SER A 21 24.14 -2.66 -4.08
CA SER A 21 23.27 -3.81 -4.36
C SER A 21 21.84 -3.36 -4.69
N VAL A 22 21.07 -4.20 -5.39
CA VAL A 22 19.65 -3.92 -5.68
C VAL A 22 18.84 -3.74 -4.40
N GLU A 23 19.11 -4.55 -3.39
CA GLU A 23 18.47 -4.52 -2.08
C GLU A 23 18.76 -3.19 -1.36
N ALA A 24 20.03 -2.77 -1.32
CA ALA A 24 20.41 -1.49 -0.72
C ALA A 24 19.83 -0.28 -1.48
N GLN A 25 19.75 -0.35 -2.82
CA GLN A 25 19.08 0.69 -3.59
C GLN A 25 17.58 0.73 -3.28
N ALA A 26 16.90 -0.43 -3.24
CA ALA A 26 15.49 -0.50 -2.86
C ALA A 26 15.23 0.06 -1.45
N GLY A 27 16.14 -0.21 -0.50
CA GLY A 27 16.09 0.42 0.83
C GLY A 27 16.25 1.94 0.80
N THR A 28 17.10 2.46 -0.09
CA THR A 28 17.27 3.91 -0.29
C THR A 28 16.02 4.56 -0.89
N GLU A 29 15.39 3.92 -1.87
CA GLU A 29 14.13 4.40 -2.46
C GLU A 29 12.98 4.37 -1.45
N LEU A 30 12.87 3.31 -0.63
CA LEU A 30 11.90 3.23 0.46
C LEU A 30 12.11 4.36 1.48
N ALA A 31 13.37 4.61 1.86
CA ALA A 31 13.69 5.70 2.76
C ALA A 31 13.32 7.06 2.16
N ALA A 32 13.61 7.29 0.87
CA ALA A 32 13.24 8.52 0.18
C ALA A 32 11.72 8.72 0.14
N LEU A 33 10.97 7.64 -0.14
CA LEU A 33 9.50 7.64 -0.09
C LEU A 33 9.01 8.00 1.31
N GLY A 34 9.46 7.29 2.35
CA GLY A 34 9.03 7.52 3.72
C GLY A 34 9.38 8.92 4.22
N MET A 35 10.56 9.43 3.87
CA MET A 35 10.94 10.81 4.19
C MET A 35 10.04 11.84 3.52
N TYR A 36 9.75 11.66 2.23
CA TYR A 36 8.87 12.56 1.51
C TYR A 36 7.44 12.52 2.06
N ASP A 37 6.89 11.33 2.26
CA ASP A 37 5.52 11.12 2.73
C ASP A 37 5.30 11.74 4.12
N HIS A 38 6.20 11.45 5.06
CA HIS A 38 6.21 12.04 6.40
C HIS A 38 6.32 13.56 6.35
N SER A 39 7.33 14.08 5.65
CA SER A 39 7.57 15.53 5.57
C SER A 39 6.39 16.25 4.91
N PHE A 40 5.82 15.67 3.86
CA PHE A 40 4.65 16.21 3.18
C PHE A 40 3.46 16.33 4.13
N TYR A 41 3.14 15.27 4.87
CA TYR A 41 2.05 15.30 5.84
C TYR A 41 2.25 16.41 6.89
N TYR A 42 3.43 16.46 7.53
CA TYR A 42 3.68 17.43 8.59
C TYR A 42 3.74 18.87 8.10
N ARG A 43 4.21 19.11 6.87
CA ARG A 43 4.19 20.46 6.30
C ARG A 43 2.78 20.99 6.07
N ILE A 44 1.86 20.12 5.64
CA ILE A 44 0.46 20.52 5.52
C ILE A 44 -0.19 20.64 6.89
N LEU A 45 0.14 19.75 7.83
CA LEU A 45 -0.37 19.83 9.21
C LEU A 45 0.01 21.18 9.85
N GLU A 46 1.27 21.61 9.71
CA GLU A 46 1.79 22.87 10.23
C GLU A 46 1.10 24.09 9.58
N ALA A 47 0.88 24.05 8.27
CA ALA A 47 0.34 25.18 7.52
C ALA A 47 -1.20 25.30 7.58
N ASP A 48 -1.90 24.17 7.42
CA ASP A 48 -3.34 24.12 7.13
C ASP A 48 -4.15 23.26 8.11
N GLY A 49 -3.49 22.59 9.08
CA GLY A 49 -4.13 21.79 10.11
C GLY A 49 -4.43 20.34 9.72
N GLU A 50 -4.91 19.56 10.71
CA GLU A 50 -5.02 18.09 10.63
C GLU A 50 -6.02 17.60 9.57
N ASP A 51 -7.15 18.28 9.41
CA ASP A 51 -8.16 17.90 8.42
C ASP A 51 -7.60 18.01 7.00
N LYS A 52 -6.91 19.12 6.69
CA LYS A 52 -6.31 19.32 5.38
C LYS A 52 -5.15 18.37 5.13
N ALA A 53 -4.32 18.12 6.13
CA ALA A 53 -3.24 17.15 6.04
C ALA A 53 -3.78 15.73 5.71
N ASN A 54 -4.83 15.29 6.41
CA ASN A 54 -5.47 14.00 6.16
C ASN A 54 -6.10 13.91 4.75
N GLU A 55 -6.80 14.95 4.30
CA GLU A 55 -7.38 15.02 2.96
C GLU A 55 -6.30 14.87 1.88
N MET A 56 -5.22 15.64 2.00
CA MET A 56 -4.15 15.69 1.01
C MET A 56 -3.30 14.42 1.02
N HIS A 57 -3.02 13.87 2.19
CA HIS A 57 -2.29 12.61 2.34
C HIS A 57 -3.05 11.45 1.69
N LYS A 58 -4.35 11.31 1.98
CA LYS A 58 -5.24 10.37 1.26
C LYS A 58 -5.19 10.58 -0.25
N LYS A 59 -5.30 11.82 -0.72
CA LYS A 59 -5.29 12.13 -2.16
C LYS A 59 -3.99 11.74 -2.85
N VAL A 60 -2.83 11.84 -2.19
CA VAL A 60 -1.55 11.41 -2.76
C VAL A 60 -1.55 9.90 -2.97
N TRP A 61 -1.88 9.13 -1.93
CA TRP A 61 -1.85 7.67 -1.99
C TRP A 61 -2.89 7.07 -2.93
N LEU A 62 -4.09 7.66 -3.01
CA LEU A 62 -5.12 7.20 -3.93
C LEU A 62 -4.73 7.29 -5.41
N LYS A 63 -3.75 8.13 -5.78
CA LYS A 63 -3.25 8.19 -7.17
C LYS A 63 -2.62 6.87 -7.62
N HIS A 64 -2.13 6.06 -6.69
CA HIS A 64 -1.46 4.80 -6.99
C HIS A 64 -2.41 3.61 -7.15
N VAL A 65 -3.67 3.73 -6.70
CA VAL A 65 -4.66 2.65 -6.75
C VAL A 65 -4.82 2.08 -8.16
N LYS A 66 -4.86 2.94 -9.18
CA LYS A 66 -4.93 2.49 -10.58
C LYS A 66 -3.74 1.62 -10.97
N ASP A 67 -2.54 2.03 -10.57
CA ASP A 67 -1.33 1.25 -10.85
C ASP A 67 -1.37 -0.09 -10.12
N TYR A 68 -1.93 -0.14 -8.90
CA TYR A 68 -2.08 -1.37 -8.12
C TYR A 68 -2.98 -2.38 -8.85
N VAL A 69 -4.12 -1.91 -9.38
CA VAL A 69 -5.05 -2.75 -10.13
C VAL A 69 -4.41 -3.23 -11.44
N ILE A 70 -3.71 -2.36 -12.18
CA ILE A 70 -3.00 -2.74 -13.40
C ILE A 70 -1.93 -3.79 -13.10
N GLU A 71 -1.09 -3.56 -12.09
CA GLU A 71 -0.04 -4.48 -11.66
C GLU A 71 -0.60 -5.85 -11.23
N GLY A 72 -1.71 -5.85 -10.50
CA GLY A 72 -2.38 -7.07 -10.05
C GLY A 72 -2.97 -7.86 -11.22
N LYS A 73 -3.62 -7.19 -12.19
CA LYS A 73 -4.14 -7.84 -13.40
C LYS A 73 -3.02 -8.45 -14.25
N ASP A 74 -1.93 -7.71 -14.43
CA ASP A 74 -0.77 -8.14 -15.21
C ASP A 74 -0.14 -9.41 -14.58
N ASP A 75 0.00 -9.45 -13.26
CA ASP A 75 0.58 -10.60 -12.53
C ASP A 75 -0.35 -11.82 -12.51
N LEU A 76 -1.65 -11.61 -12.30
CA LEU A 76 -2.67 -12.67 -12.32
C LEU A 76 -2.98 -13.16 -13.75
N LYS A 77 -2.55 -12.42 -14.78
CA LYS A 77 -2.82 -12.69 -16.20
C LYS A 77 -4.32 -12.74 -16.51
N ILE A 78 -5.06 -11.75 -15.99
CA ILE A 78 -6.51 -11.64 -16.15
C ILE A 78 -6.89 -10.32 -16.83
N ASP A 79 -7.93 -10.39 -17.66
CA ASP A 79 -8.46 -9.21 -18.35
C ASP A 79 -9.61 -8.54 -17.59
N LYS A 80 -10.29 -9.30 -16.73
CA LYS A 80 -11.48 -8.86 -15.97
C LYS A 80 -11.36 -9.22 -14.50
N ILE A 81 -12.02 -8.42 -13.67
CA ILE A 81 -12.10 -8.56 -12.22
C ILE A 81 -13.59 -8.63 -11.90
N GLU A 82 -14.07 -9.79 -11.43
CA GLU A 82 -15.51 -10.05 -11.31
C GLU A 82 -15.91 -10.54 -9.91
N ASP A 83 -14.95 -10.85 -9.03
CA ASP A 83 -15.20 -11.47 -7.73
C ASP A 83 -14.30 -10.95 -6.60
N VAL A 84 -14.70 -11.26 -5.36
CA VAL A 84 -14.00 -10.89 -4.12
C VAL A 84 -12.57 -11.45 -4.08
N GLN A 85 -12.40 -12.69 -4.54
CA GLN A 85 -11.10 -13.37 -4.51
C GLN A 85 -10.07 -12.63 -5.34
N THR A 86 -10.45 -12.21 -6.54
CA THR A 86 -9.59 -11.49 -7.47
C THR A 86 -9.20 -10.14 -6.92
N VAL A 87 -10.15 -9.39 -6.34
CA VAL A 87 -9.86 -8.10 -5.69
C VAL A 87 -8.85 -8.28 -4.55
N GLY A 88 -9.07 -9.28 -3.68
CA GLY A 88 -8.16 -9.57 -2.58
C GLY A 88 -6.75 -9.96 -3.04
N LEU A 89 -6.64 -10.77 -4.10
CA LEU A 89 -5.35 -11.15 -4.69
C LEU A 89 -4.62 -9.96 -5.31
N ILE A 90 -5.34 -9.04 -5.96
CA ILE A 90 -4.78 -7.78 -6.47
C ILE A 90 -4.22 -6.95 -5.31
N THR A 91 -4.97 -6.82 -4.22
CA THR A 91 -4.49 -6.11 -3.02
C THR A 91 -3.23 -6.76 -2.45
N LYS A 92 -3.21 -8.09 -2.32
CA LYS A 92 -2.00 -8.82 -1.87
C LYS A 92 -0.80 -8.48 -2.73
N ILE A 93 -0.91 -8.61 -4.06
CA ILE A 93 0.17 -8.34 -5.01
C ILE A 93 0.66 -6.89 -4.89
N ALA A 94 -0.27 -5.94 -4.81
CA ALA A 94 0.07 -4.52 -4.69
C ALA A 94 0.92 -4.25 -3.44
N PHE A 95 0.52 -4.77 -2.28
CA PHE A 95 1.25 -4.52 -1.03
C PHE A 95 2.56 -5.31 -0.95
N GLU A 96 2.63 -6.54 -1.47
CA GLU A 96 3.88 -7.31 -1.53
C GLU A 96 4.93 -6.67 -2.46
N LYS A 97 4.50 -6.10 -3.59
CA LYS A 97 5.41 -5.33 -4.48
C LYS A 97 6.00 -4.10 -3.79
N ARG A 98 5.40 -3.65 -2.70
CA ARG A 98 5.87 -2.54 -1.85
C ARG A 98 6.59 -3.04 -0.59
N GLY A 99 6.88 -4.34 -0.52
CA GLY A 99 7.67 -4.97 0.52
C GLY A 99 6.89 -5.39 1.77
N CYS A 100 5.56 -5.25 1.78
CA CYS A 100 4.76 -5.77 2.88
C CYS A 100 4.81 -7.30 2.91
N ILE A 101 4.73 -7.89 4.10
CA ILE A 101 4.43 -9.33 4.25
C ILE A 101 2.91 -9.44 4.35
N PHE A 102 2.30 -10.04 3.32
CA PHE A 102 0.84 -10.14 3.18
C PHE A 102 0.42 -11.62 3.05
N ASP A 103 -0.20 -12.12 4.11
CA ASP A 103 -0.74 -13.47 4.19
C ASP A 103 -2.24 -13.51 3.90
N ILE A 104 -2.72 -14.63 3.36
CA ILE A 104 -4.15 -14.88 3.17
C ILE A 104 -4.65 -15.67 4.38
N GLY A 105 -5.52 -15.06 5.19
CA GLY A 105 -6.15 -15.72 6.32
C GLY A 105 -7.34 -16.60 5.90
N GLU A 106 -8.17 -16.11 4.98
CA GLU A 106 -9.31 -16.82 4.43
C GLU A 106 -9.57 -16.38 2.99
N ILE A 107 -9.98 -17.31 2.13
CA ILE A 107 -10.38 -17.01 0.75
C ILE A 107 -11.46 -18.00 0.29
N ASN A 108 -12.62 -17.46 -0.08
CA ASN A 108 -13.73 -18.20 -0.69
C ASN A 108 -14.50 -17.22 -1.63
N PRO A 109 -15.54 -17.68 -2.36
CA PRO A 109 -16.26 -16.81 -3.31
C PRO A 109 -16.88 -15.55 -2.70
N ASP A 110 -17.19 -15.55 -1.40
CA ASP A 110 -17.90 -14.47 -0.71
C ASP A 110 -17.00 -13.61 0.16
N ILE A 111 -15.82 -14.11 0.55
CA ILE A 111 -14.90 -13.40 1.44
C ILE A 111 -13.43 -13.59 1.05
N PHE A 112 -12.66 -12.53 1.23
CA PHE A 112 -11.20 -12.58 1.26
C PHE A 112 -10.72 -11.85 2.51
N VAL A 113 -9.88 -12.51 3.32
CA VAL A 113 -9.25 -11.94 4.50
C VAL A 113 -7.74 -11.89 4.27
N GLY A 114 -7.21 -10.67 4.19
CA GLY A 114 -5.79 -10.39 4.10
C GLY A 114 -5.20 -9.95 5.44
N ILE A 115 -4.00 -10.43 5.74
CA ILE A 115 -3.28 -10.13 6.99
C ILE A 115 -1.90 -9.58 6.63
N ILE A 116 -1.67 -8.30 6.90
CA ILE A 116 -0.36 -7.67 6.78
C ILE A 116 0.32 -7.73 8.15
N THR A 117 1.37 -8.53 8.24
CA THR A 117 2.18 -8.69 9.47
C THR A 117 3.36 -7.75 9.51
N ARG A 118 3.74 -7.19 8.35
CA ARG A 118 4.88 -6.27 8.23
C ARG A 118 4.60 -5.21 7.16
N ASP A 119 4.86 -3.95 7.52
CA ASP A 119 4.81 -2.81 6.61
C ASP A 119 6.14 -2.03 6.70
N PRO A 120 6.99 -2.08 5.64
CA PRO A 120 8.28 -1.39 5.64
C PRO A 120 8.20 0.13 5.77
N LEU A 121 7.10 0.76 5.32
CA LEU A 121 6.93 2.20 5.50
C LEU A 121 6.78 2.53 6.98
N LYS A 122 5.93 1.77 7.69
CA LYS A 122 5.76 1.89 9.14
C LYS A 122 7.09 1.73 9.89
N GLU A 123 7.80 0.64 9.61
CA GLU A 123 9.09 0.36 10.24
C GLU A 123 10.09 1.51 10.01
N PHE A 124 10.18 1.99 8.78
CA PHE A 124 11.08 3.09 8.44
C PHE A 124 10.74 4.37 9.21
N VAL A 125 9.47 4.77 9.29
CA VAL A 125 9.10 6.04 9.95
C VAL A 125 9.21 5.95 11.48
N GLU A 126 8.98 4.78 12.08
CA GLU A 126 9.24 4.55 13.49
C GLU A 126 10.75 4.64 13.77
N ASP A 127 11.59 4.01 12.96
CA ASP A 127 13.04 4.01 13.17
C ASP A 127 13.66 5.39 12.89
N ALA A 128 13.33 6.00 11.75
CA ALA A 128 13.98 7.22 11.27
C ALA A 128 13.47 8.48 11.98
N PHE A 129 12.17 8.54 12.29
CA PHE A 129 11.53 9.71 12.88
C PHE A 129 11.08 9.53 14.32
N GLN A 130 11.29 8.33 14.90
CA GLN A 130 10.88 8.00 16.27
C GLN A 130 9.39 8.23 16.49
N GLU A 131 8.59 7.96 15.46
CA GLU A 131 7.17 8.23 15.49
C GLU A 131 6.42 7.25 16.38
N GLU A 132 5.61 7.79 17.29
CA GLU A 132 4.80 6.97 18.19
C GLU A 132 3.54 6.44 17.50
N ILE A 133 3.18 5.20 17.83
CA ILE A 133 1.91 4.60 17.42
C ILE A 133 0.76 5.56 17.77
N ARG A 134 -0.22 5.68 16.87
CA ARG A 134 -1.39 6.57 17.02
C ARG A 134 -1.09 8.06 17.07
N ASN A 135 0.10 8.54 16.75
CA ASN A 135 0.30 9.98 16.49
C ASN A 135 -0.56 10.44 15.27
N PRO A 136 -0.64 11.76 14.98
CA PRO A 136 -1.42 12.24 13.84
C PRO A 136 -1.08 11.58 12.49
N TYR A 137 0.21 11.43 12.20
CA TYR A 137 0.69 10.84 10.95
C TYR A 137 0.34 9.34 10.81
N MET A 138 0.57 8.53 11.85
CA MET A 138 0.22 7.12 11.93
C MET A 138 -1.30 6.91 11.83
N ARG A 139 -2.10 7.75 12.50
CA ARG A 139 -3.56 7.72 12.32
C ARG A 139 -3.96 8.08 10.89
N SER A 140 -3.22 8.99 10.26
CA SER A 140 -3.41 9.32 8.85
C SER A 140 -3.12 8.11 7.96
N LEU A 141 -1.98 7.45 8.12
CA LEU A 141 -1.61 6.23 7.40
C LEU A 141 -2.66 5.12 7.56
N ALA A 142 -3.17 4.90 8.78
CA ALA A 142 -4.24 3.94 9.03
C ALA A 142 -5.51 4.22 8.21
N ARG A 143 -5.89 5.50 8.08
CA ARG A 143 -7.04 5.95 7.28
C ARG A 143 -6.76 5.87 5.78
N VAL A 144 -5.56 6.26 5.38
CA VAL A 144 -5.08 6.17 3.99
C VAL A 144 -5.15 4.73 3.51
N MET A 145 -4.64 3.79 4.30
CA MET A 145 -4.63 2.37 3.95
C MET A 145 -6.05 1.82 3.76
N ASN A 146 -6.99 2.13 4.66
CA ASN A 146 -8.40 1.78 4.47
C ASN A 146 -8.98 2.40 3.19
N SER A 147 -8.70 3.69 2.92
CA SER A 147 -9.13 4.35 1.68
C SER A 147 -8.49 3.77 0.42
N VAL A 148 -7.25 3.28 0.50
CA VAL A 148 -6.60 2.56 -0.60
C VAL A 148 -7.32 1.23 -0.85
N PHE A 149 -7.67 0.49 0.19
CA PHE A 149 -8.43 -0.75 0.04
C PHE A 149 -9.80 -0.50 -0.60
N GLU A 150 -10.52 0.54 -0.16
CA GLU A 150 -11.77 1.01 -0.77
C GLU A 150 -11.56 1.42 -2.23
N GLY A 151 -10.50 2.18 -2.49
CA GLY A 151 -10.14 2.63 -3.84
C GLY A 151 -9.86 1.48 -4.79
N ILE A 152 -9.22 0.40 -4.33
CA ILE A 152 -9.01 -0.80 -5.16
C ILE A 152 -10.36 -1.39 -5.60
N VAL A 153 -11.32 -1.52 -4.68
CA VAL A 153 -12.68 -2.02 -5.02
C VAL A 153 -13.36 -1.11 -6.05
N GLU A 154 -13.23 0.21 -5.87
CA GLU A 154 -13.79 1.22 -6.77
C GLU A 154 -13.17 1.16 -8.17
N GLU A 155 -11.83 1.13 -8.25
CA GLU A 155 -11.11 1.03 -9.52
C GLU A 155 -11.39 -0.30 -10.24
N CYS A 156 -11.71 -1.36 -9.50
CA CYS A 156 -12.19 -2.63 -10.06
C CYS A 156 -13.64 -2.56 -10.57
N GLY A 157 -14.39 -1.48 -10.29
CA GLY A 157 -15.79 -1.32 -10.68
C GLY A 157 -16.78 -2.14 -9.83
N LEU A 158 -16.38 -2.55 -8.63
CA LEU A 158 -17.13 -3.51 -7.80
C LEU A 158 -17.70 -2.91 -6.51
N SER A 159 -17.68 -1.58 -6.33
CA SER A 159 -18.20 -0.93 -5.11
C SER A 159 -19.66 -1.23 -4.80
N ALA A 160 -20.47 -1.61 -5.79
CA ALA A 160 -21.86 -2.00 -5.61
C ALA A 160 -22.04 -3.42 -5.07
N SER A 161 -21.03 -4.29 -5.22
CA SER A 161 -21.12 -5.73 -4.98
C SER A 161 -20.16 -6.20 -3.89
N ILE A 162 -19.12 -5.43 -3.60
CA ILE A 162 -18.09 -5.76 -2.61
C ILE A 162 -18.03 -4.60 -1.61
N GLU A 163 -18.00 -4.94 -0.33
CA GLU A 163 -17.55 -4.04 0.72
C GLU A 163 -16.19 -4.45 1.25
N VAL A 164 -15.46 -3.46 1.78
CA VAL A 164 -14.16 -3.67 2.40
C VAL A 164 -14.14 -3.05 3.78
N THR A 165 -13.49 -3.73 4.70
CA THR A 165 -13.27 -3.24 6.07
C THR A 165 -11.83 -3.49 6.50
N GLN A 166 -11.35 -2.64 7.40
CA GLN A 166 -10.07 -2.77 8.08
C GLN A 166 -10.28 -2.62 9.59
N ASP A 167 -10.49 -3.75 10.29
CA ASP A 167 -10.78 -3.78 11.72
C ASP A 167 -9.52 -3.68 12.61
N GLN A 168 -8.35 -4.02 12.06
CA GLN A 168 -7.06 -3.95 12.74
C GLN A 168 -6.04 -3.20 11.88
N SER A 169 -5.14 -2.45 12.51
CA SER A 169 -4.10 -1.70 11.82
C SER A 169 -2.81 -1.63 12.62
N LEU A 170 -1.69 -2.03 11.99
CA LEU A 170 -0.35 -1.88 12.58
C LEU A 170 -0.08 -0.44 13.04
N TYR A 171 -0.55 0.55 12.27
CA TYR A 171 -0.40 1.98 12.56
C TYR A 171 -1.17 2.45 13.82
N LEU A 172 -2.15 1.67 14.25
CA LEU A 172 -2.96 1.93 15.45
C LEU A 172 -2.56 1.06 16.65
N GLY A 173 -1.51 0.26 16.51
CA GLY A 173 -0.92 -0.56 17.57
C GLY A 173 -1.46 -1.97 17.66
N ASP A 174 -2.22 -2.41 16.66
CA ASP A 174 -2.56 -3.82 16.52
C ASP A 174 -1.33 -4.61 16.08
N SER A 175 -1.34 -5.93 16.31
CA SER A 175 -0.24 -6.81 15.90
C SER A 175 -0.19 -7.04 14.39
N VAL A 176 -1.28 -6.73 13.68
CA VAL A 176 -1.42 -6.89 12.23
C VAL A 176 -2.34 -5.80 11.68
N THR A 177 -2.26 -5.54 10.37
CA THR A 177 -3.36 -4.91 9.64
C THR A 177 -4.18 -6.03 9.03
N LYS A 178 -5.48 -6.05 9.33
CA LYS A 178 -6.41 -7.02 8.75
C LYS A 178 -7.35 -6.30 7.80
N VAL A 179 -7.43 -6.77 6.56
CA VAL A 179 -8.35 -6.29 5.53
C VAL A 179 -9.32 -7.40 5.16
N VAL A 180 -10.61 -7.09 5.13
CA VAL A 180 -11.66 -8.04 4.75
C VAL A 180 -12.43 -7.46 3.58
N TYR A 181 -12.41 -8.16 2.45
CA TYR A 181 -13.32 -7.92 1.33
C TYR A 181 -14.44 -8.95 1.43
N GLN A 182 -15.70 -8.51 1.30
CA GLN A 182 -16.85 -9.39 1.34
C GLN A 182 -17.93 -8.98 0.34
N SER A 183 -18.63 -9.95 -0.21
CA SER A 183 -19.79 -9.73 -1.07
C SER A 183 -20.94 -9.09 -0.28
N LYS A 184 -21.66 -8.16 -0.92
CA LYS A 184 -22.86 -7.51 -0.38
C LYS A 184 -24.15 -8.28 -0.62
#